data_AF-A0A926XFL1-F1
#
_entry.id   AF-A0A926XFL1-F1
#
_cell.length_a   1.000
_cell.length_b   1.000
_cell.length_c   1.000
_cell.angle_alpha   90.00
_cell.angle_beta   90.00
_cell.angle_gamma   90.00
#
_symmetry.space_group_name_H-M   'P 1'
#
loop_
_entity.id
_entity.type
_entity.pdbx_description
1 polymer ?
#
loop_
_entity_poly.entity_id
_entity_poly.type
_entity_poly.pdbx_seq_one_letter_code
_entity_poly.pdbx_strand_id
1 'polypeptide(L)' 'MTTAIDGITYPLIFQIFKPKNRLKPGDKYKTKPQIAIDMIQELKEWGFKIKLVLADSLYGES' A
#
# COMPACT_ATOMS: atom_id res chain seq x y z
N MET A 1 3.76 13.69 2.18
CA MET A 1 4.80 14.20 1.27
C MET A 1 4.27 13.95 -0.13
N THR A 2 4.03 14.96 -0.94
CA THR A 2 3.46 14.78 -2.28
C THR A 2 4.56 14.93 -3.33
N THR A 3 4.56 14.06 -4.35
CA THR A 3 5.54 14.13 -5.45
C THR A 3 4.88 14.82 -6.64
N ALA A 4 5.52 15.86 -7.17
CA ALA A 4 5.06 16.59 -8.35
C ALA A 4 5.78 16.07 -9.60
N ILE A 5 5.01 15.67 -10.61
CA ILE A 5 5.49 15.38 -11.96
C ILE A 5 4.67 16.27 -12.89
N ASP A 6 5.31 17.14 -13.68
CA ASP A 6 4.64 18.07 -14.61
C ASP A 6 3.53 18.95 -13.96
N GLY A 7 3.70 19.32 -12.69
CA GLY A 7 2.72 20.11 -11.93
C GLY A 7 1.53 19.30 -11.39
N ILE A 8 1.46 17.99 -11.65
CA ILE A 8 0.47 17.09 -11.08
C ILE A 8 1.01 16.51 -9.78
N THR A 9 0.25 16.70 -8.71
CA THR A 9 0.61 16.27 -7.36
C THR A 9 -0.07 14.93 -7.06
N TYR A 10 0.73 13.88 -6.88
CA TYR A 10 0.19 12.57 -6.50
C TYR A 10 0.34 12.35 -4.98
N PRO A 11 -0.68 11.76 -4.33
CA PRO A 11 -0.56 11.41 -2.93
C PRO A 11 0.40 10.23 -2.78
N LEU A 12 1.44 10.40 -1.96
CA LEU A 12 2.29 9.30 -1.54
C LEU A 12 1.64 8.62 -0.33
N ILE A 13 1.25 7.36 -0.52
CA ILE A 13 0.78 6.49 0.57
C ILE A 13 1.80 5.40 0.84
N PHE A 14 1.93 5.02 2.11
CA PHE A 14 2.74 3.88 2.51
C PHE A 14 2.13 3.23 3.74
N GLN A 15 2.32 1.91 3.86
CA GLN A 15 1.96 1.15 5.04
C GLN A 15 3.15 0.30 5.50
N ILE A 16 3.26 0.10 6.81
CA ILE A 16 4.36 -0.63 7.42
C ILE A 16 3.93 -2.08 7.64
N PHE A 17 4.62 -3.02 6.99
CA PHE A 17 4.45 -4.43 7.29
C PHE A 17 4.95 -4.76 8.69
N LYS A 18 4.09 -5.38 9.50
CA LYS A 18 4.41 -5.85 10.85
C LYS A 18 4.49 -7.38 10.86
N PRO A 19 5.67 -7.99 11.08
CA PRO A 19 5.77 -9.43 11.23
C PRO A 19 5.06 -9.89 12.51
N LYS A 20 4.52 -11.12 12.51
CA LYS A 20 3.71 -11.67 13.62
C LYS A 20 4.37 -11.51 14.99
N ASN A 21 5.68 -11.72 15.06
CA ASN A 21 6.45 -11.66 16.30
C ASN A 21 6.64 -10.25 16.87
N ARG A 22 6.25 -9.19 16.14
CA ARG A 22 6.31 -7.79 16.59
C ARG A 22 4.93 -7.13 16.70
N LEU A 23 3.85 -7.90 16.65
CA LEU A 23 2.50 -7.35 16.82
C LEU A 23 2.28 -6.96 18.28
N LYS A 24 1.72 -5.78 18.49
CA LYS A 24 1.27 -5.34 19.82
C LYS A 24 -0.12 -5.92 20.11
N PRO A 25 -0.53 -6.01 21.39
CA PRO A 25 -1.92 -6.36 21.73
C PRO A 25 -2.91 -5.43 20.99
N GLY A 26 -3.84 -6.02 20.24
CA GLY A 26 -4.81 -5.29 19.42
C GLY A 26 -4.39 -5.03 17.96
N ASP A 27 -3.13 -5.27 17.59
CA ASP A 27 -2.73 -5.22 16.18
C ASP A 27 -3.32 -6.41 15.40
N LYS A 28 -3.99 -6.14 14.28
CA LYS A 28 -4.42 -7.18 13.33
C LYS A 28 -3.26 -7.51 12.39
N TYR A 29 -2.87 -8.79 12.35
CA TYR A 29 -1.89 -9.25 11.38
C TYR A 29 -2.43 -9.10 9.94
N LYS A 30 -1.59 -8.56 9.05
CA LYS A 30 -1.83 -8.52 7.61
C LYS A 30 -0.57 -8.94 6.87
N THR A 31 -0.73 -9.74 5.82
CA THR A 31 0.38 -10.08 4.91
C THR A 31 0.71 -8.88 4.01
N LYS A 32 1.90 -8.86 3.39
CA LYS A 32 2.25 -7.79 2.44
C LYS A 32 1.22 -7.65 1.30
N PRO A 33 0.73 -8.74 0.66
CA PRO A 33 -0.32 -8.62 -0.34
C PRO A 33 -1.64 -8.03 0.19
N GLN A 34 -2.04 -8.37 1.43
CA GLN A 34 -3.24 -7.77 2.04
C GLN A 34 -3.06 -6.27 2.26
N ILE A 35 -1.88 -5.85 2.71
CA ILE A 35 -1.54 -4.42 2.86
C ILE A 35 -1.60 -3.71 1.50
N ALA A 36 -1.10 -4.32 0.42
CA ALA A 36 -1.25 -3.79 -0.94
C ALA A 36 -2.73 -3.61 -1.34
N ILE A 37 -3.54 -4.64 -1.12
CA ILE A 37 -4.96 -4.60 -1.47
C ILE A 37 -5.67 -3.46 -0.74
N ASP A 38 -5.40 -3.29 0.56
CA ASP A 38 -5.98 -2.20 1.34
C ASP A 38 -5.57 -0.82 0.79
N MET A 39 -4.30 -0.64 0.43
CA MET A 39 -3.83 0.62 -0.18
C MET A 39 -4.50 0.89 -1.53
N ILE A 40 -4.68 -0.14 -2.36
CA ILE A 40 -5.37 -0.02 -3.65
C ILE A 40 -6.85 0.35 -3.44
N GLN A 41 -7.50 -0.23 -2.42
CA GLN A 41 -8.88 0.12 -2.08
C GLN A 41 -9.01 1.58 -1.64
N GLU A 42 -8.13 2.05 -0.76
CA GLU A 42 -8.11 3.46 -0.32
C GLU A 42 -7.95 4.42 -1.50
N LEU A 43 -7.03 4.13 -2.43
CA LEU A 43 -6.87 4.92 -3.65
C LEU A 43 -8.14 4.91 -4.51
N LYS A 44 -8.83 3.77 -4.63
CA LYS A 44 -10.11 3.71 -5.37
C LYS A 44 -11.20 4.53 -4.69
N GLU A 45 -11.24 4.55 -3.36
CA GLU A 45 -12.16 5.38 -2.57
C GLU A 45 -11.89 6.87 -2.75
N TRP A 46 -10.62 7.26 -2.95
CA TRP A 46 -10.25 8.63 -3.33
C TRP A 46 -10.60 8.98 -4.80
N GLY A 47 -11.21 8.06 -5.54
CA GLY A 47 -11.67 8.27 -6.91
C GLY A 47 -10.66 7.86 -8.00
N PHE A 48 -9.53 7.25 -7.64
CA PHE A 48 -8.55 6.79 -8.63
C PHE A 48 -9.08 5.57 -9.41
N LYS A 49 -9.02 5.65 -10.74
CA LYS A 49 -9.38 4.55 -11.65
C LYS A 49 -8.12 3.76 -12.03
N ILE A 50 -7.76 2.81 -11.20
CA ILE A 50 -6.56 1.97 -11.39
C ILE A 50 -6.88 0.85 -12.37
N LYS A 51 -6.17 0.80 -13.51
CA LYS A 51 -6.27 -0.25 -14.53
C LYS A 51 -5.16 -1.30 -14.44
N LEU A 52 -4.00 -0.90 -13.93
CA LEU A 52 -2.80 -1.73 -13.87
C LEU A 52 -2.04 -1.39 -12.60
N VAL A 53 -1.54 -2.42 -11.91
CA VAL A 53 -0.62 -2.29 -10.78
C VAL A 53 0.64 -3.04 -11.17
N LEU A 54 1.78 -2.34 -11.11
CA LEU A 54 3.09 -2.94 -11.29
C LEU A 54 3.69 -3.17 -9.90
N ALA A 55 3.99 -4.43 -9.61
CA ALA A 55 4.67 -4.83 -8.38
C ALA A 55 6.06 -5.38 -8.72
N ASP A 56 7.00 -5.21 -7.79
CA ASP A 56 8.31 -5.82 -7.89
C ASP A 56 8.20 -7.36 -7.88
N SER A 57 9.07 -8.06 -8.60
CA SER A 57 9.03 -9.53 -8.70
C SER A 57 9.20 -10.22 -7.34
N LEU A 58 9.84 -9.57 -6.36
CA LEU A 58 10.05 -10.08 -5.02
C LEU A 58 8.92 -9.70 -4.04
N TYR A 59 7.86 -9.04 -4.52
CA TYR A 59 6.81 -8.49 -3.66
C TYR A 59 6.09 -9.56 -2.80
N GLY A 60 5.91 -10.77 -3.34
CA GLY A 60 5.27 -11.90 -2.66
C GLY A 60 6.22 -12.84 -1.91
N GLU A 61 7.53 -12.69 -2.09
CA GLU A 61 8.57 -13.59 -1.59
C GLU A 61 8.99 -13.16 -0.17
N SER A 62 8.14 -13.32 0.85
CA SER A 62 8.48 -13.12 2.28
C SER A 62 7.49 -13.73 3.27
#